data_AF-A0AA86T6B4-F1
#
_entry.id   AF-A0AA86T6B4-F1
#
_cell.length_a   1.000
_cell.length_b   1.000
_cell.length_c   1.000
_cell.angle_alpha   90.00
_cell.angle_beta   90.00
_cell.angle_gamma   90.00
#
_symmetry.space_group_name_H-M   'P 1'
#
loop_
_entity.id
_entity.type
_entity.pdbx_description
1 polymer ?
#
loop_
_entity_poly.entity_id
_entity_poly.type
_entity_poly.pdbx_seq_one_letter_code
_entity_poly.pdbx_strand_id
1 'polypeptide(L)'
;MTAGERLIDTTVLVHAYVHLDARKQTVAQALVLAIWNDGGGLTTIQNLCEFFAVATSKIERPMPVDQAGRIVKEILGSTKWRVLDRRPGTVVQAIELVILHRASFWDAEGAPEIRTVW
;
A
#
# COMPACT_ATOMS: atom_id res chain seq x y z
N MET A 1 -3.70 22.30 3.42
CA MET A 1 -2.42 21.72 2.94
C MET A 1 -2.75 20.35 2.38
N THR A 2 -2.74 20.19 1.06
CA THR A 2 -2.92 18.87 0.43
C THR A 2 -1.68 18.04 0.75
N ALA A 3 -1.76 17.26 1.83
CA ALA A 3 -0.74 16.26 2.12
C ALA A 3 -0.59 15.38 0.87
N GLY A 4 0.65 15.21 0.40
CA GLY A 4 0.94 14.42 -0.78
C GLY A 4 0.29 13.04 -0.70
N GLU A 5 -0.09 12.50 -1.85
CA GLU A 5 -0.67 11.17 -1.93
C GLU A 5 0.26 10.14 -1.28
N ARG A 6 -0.32 9.21 -0.52
CA ARG A 6 0.40 8.15 0.18
C ARG A 6 0.37 6.90 -0.66
N LEU A 7 1.52 6.46 -1.15
CA LEU A 7 1.64 5.21 -1.88
C LEU A 7 1.51 4.04 -0.90
N ILE A 8 0.48 3.21 -1.12
CA ILE A 8 0.14 2.04 -0.33
C ILE A 8 0.47 0.79 -1.15
N ASP A 9 1.40 0.02 -0.60
CA ASP A 9 1.84 -1.24 -1.15
C ASP A 9 0.92 -2.39 -0.70
N THR A 10 1.20 -3.59 -1.22
CA THR A 10 0.49 -4.80 -0.80
C THR A 10 0.72 -5.10 0.67
N THR A 11 1.91 -4.86 1.22
CA THR A 11 2.23 -5.27 2.59
C THR A 11 1.42 -4.50 3.62
N VAL A 12 1.23 -3.20 3.41
CA VAL A 12 0.35 -2.35 4.23
C VAL A 12 -1.09 -2.83 4.12
N LEU A 13 -1.61 -3.11 2.93
CA LEU A 13 -2.98 -3.62 2.76
C LEU A 13 -3.18 -4.96 3.49
N VAL A 14 -2.23 -5.90 3.32
CA VAL A 14 -2.28 -7.19 4.00
C VAL A 14 -2.26 -6.98 5.51
N HIS A 15 -1.34 -6.19 6.06
CA HIS A 15 -1.28 -5.94 7.51
C HIS A 15 -2.51 -5.18 8.06
N ALA A 16 -3.15 -4.33 7.25
CA ALA A 16 -4.35 -3.61 7.68
C ALA A 16 -5.56 -4.54 7.84
N TYR A 17 -5.75 -5.47 6.90
CA TYR A 17 -6.95 -6.31 6.80
C TYR A 17 -6.76 -7.75 7.30
N VAL A 18 -5.52 -8.20 7.46
CA VAL A 18 -5.17 -9.54 7.94
C VAL A 18 -4.29 -9.43 9.18
N HIS A 19 -4.62 -10.23 10.20
CA HIS A 19 -3.79 -10.33 11.41
C HIS A 19 -2.58 -11.24 11.15
N LEU A 20 -1.41 -10.63 10.93
CA LEU A 20 -0.12 -11.33 10.79
C LEU A 20 0.90 -10.93 11.86
N ASP A 21 0.98 -9.63 12.16
CA ASP A 21 1.90 -9.03 13.13
C ASP A 21 1.17 -7.87 13.80
N ALA A 22 0.99 -7.93 15.12
CA ALA A 22 0.19 -6.96 15.88
C ALA A 22 0.78 -5.54 15.85
N ARG A 23 2.12 -5.39 15.82
CA ARG A 23 2.77 -4.08 15.74
C ARG A 23 2.55 -3.46 14.36
N LYS A 24 2.84 -4.22 13.30
CA LYS A 24 2.66 -3.73 11.92
C LYS A 24 1.19 -3.50 11.58
N GLN A 25 0.29 -4.31 12.12
CA GLN A 25 -1.15 -4.16 11.93
C GLN A 25 -1.68 -2.84 12.49
N THR A 26 -1.31 -2.48 13.72
CA THR A 26 -1.78 -1.21 14.33
C THR A 26 -1.43 -0.01 13.45
N VAL A 27 -0.19 0.03 12.95
CA VAL A 27 0.28 1.11 12.08
C VAL A 27 -0.44 1.08 10.72
N ALA A 28 -0.57 -0.09 10.11
CA ALA A 28 -1.24 -0.26 8.82
C ALA A 28 -2.74 0.12 8.89
N GLN A 29 -3.43 -0.26 9.97
CA GLN A 29 -4.83 0.10 10.20
C GLN A 29 -5.01 1.60 10.37
N ALA A 30 -4.15 2.25 11.17
CA ALA A 30 -4.20 3.70 11.34
C ALA A 30 -4.01 4.43 10.00
N LEU A 31 -3.08 3.96 9.17
CA LEU A 31 -2.80 4.54 7.85
C LEU A 31 -3.99 4.38 6.88
N VAL A 32 -4.53 3.15 6.78
CA VAL A 32 -5.67 2.85 5.91
C VAL A 32 -6.92 3.60 6.38
N LEU A 33 -7.16 3.69 7.69
CA LEU A 33 -8.28 4.44 8.25
C LEU A 33 -8.16 5.94 7.94
N ALA A 34 -6.97 6.53 8.07
CA ALA A 34 -6.74 7.92 7.69
C ALA A 34 -7.02 8.17 6.19
N ILE A 35 -6.71 7.21 5.32
CA ILE A 35 -7.04 7.31 3.89
C ILE A 35 -8.55 7.26 3.67
N TRP A 36 -9.26 6.34 4.34
CA TRP A 36 -10.72 6.28 4.22
C TRP A 36 -11.42 7.56 4.70
N ASN A 37 -10.90 8.18 5.76
CA ASN A 37 -11.44 9.43 6.29
C ASN A 37 -11.08 10.63 5.40
N ASP A 38 -9.78 10.81 5.15
CA ASP A 38 -9.25 12.08 4.62
C ASP A 38 -8.95 12.01 3.12
N GLY A 39 -8.82 10.82 2.55
CA GLY A 39 -8.40 10.58 1.17
C GLY A 39 -6.88 10.54 1.01
N GLY A 40 -6.42 10.66 -0.24
CA GLY A 40 -5.01 10.68 -0.57
C GLY A 40 -4.33 9.31 -0.56
N GLY A 41 -5.10 8.22 -0.67
CA GLY A 41 -4.53 6.90 -0.91
C GLY A 41 -4.13 6.75 -2.37
N LEU A 42 -2.93 6.25 -2.62
CA LEU A 42 -2.44 5.89 -3.96
C LEU A 42 -2.04 4.42 -3.95
N THR A 43 -2.54 3.62 -4.87
CA THR A 43 -2.09 2.22 -5.03
C THR A 43 -2.11 1.81 -6.48
N THR A 44 -1.80 0.55 -6.78
CA THR A 44 -1.79 0.02 -8.15
C THR A 44 -2.69 -1.19 -8.27
N ILE A 45 -3.17 -1.47 -9.49
CA ILE A 45 -3.90 -2.70 -9.80
C ILE A 45 -3.08 -3.94 -9.39
N GLN A 46 -1.77 -3.92 -9.62
CA GLN A 46 -0.88 -5.03 -9.24
C GLN A 46 -0.88 -5.26 -7.72
N ASN A 47 -0.80 -4.20 -6.92
CA ASN A 47 -0.81 -4.31 -5.45
C ASN A 47 -2.14 -4.88 -4.95
N LEU A 48 -3.27 -4.50 -5.58
CA LEU A 48 -4.59 -5.04 -5.24
C LEU A 48 -4.72 -6.53 -5.61
N CYS A 49 -4.19 -6.93 -6.77
CA CYS A 49 -4.15 -8.34 -7.16
C CYS A 49 -3.29 -9.18 -6.21
N GLU A 50 -2.12 -8.66 -5.83
CA GLU A 50 -1.23 -9.33 -4.89
C GLU A 50 -1.87 -9.42 -3.49
N PHE A 51 -2.49 -8.34 -3.00
CA PHE A 51 -3.25 -8.33 -1.76
C PHE A 51 -4.31 -9.43 -1.76
N PHE A 52 -5.11 -9.51 -2.82
CA PHE A 52 -6.15 -10.53 -2.95
C PHE A 52 -5.57 -11.94 -2.90
N ALA A 53 -4.50 -12.21 -3.65
CA ALA A 53 -3.84 -13.51 -3.66
C ALA A 53 -3.27 -13.88 -2.28
N VAL A 54 -2.59 -12.94 -1.61
CA VAL A 54 -1.99 -13.18 -0.29
C VAL A 54 -3.07 -13.42 0.75
N ALA A 55 -4.06 -12.53 0.84
CA ALA A 55 -5.12 -12.58 1.84
C ALA A 55 -5.98 -13.85 1.74
N THR A 56 -6.14 -14.43 0.54
CA THR A 56 -7.02 -15.59 0.32
C THR A 56 -6.31 -16.94 0.28
N SER A 57 -4.96 -16.98 0.20
CA SER A 57 -4.27 -18.27 -0.02
C SER A 57 -2.89 -18.42 0.62
N LYS A 58 -2.17 -17.33 0.94
CA LYS A 58 -0.75 -17.40 1.33
C LYS A 58 -0.51 -17.16 2.82
N ILE A 59 -1.56 -17.17 3.64
CA ILE A 59 -1.52 -16.89 5.07
C ILE A 59 -2.12 -18.05 5.86
N GLU A 60 -1.70 -18.20 7.12
CA GLU A 60 -2.13 -19.32 7.98
C GLU A 60 -3.65 -19.37 8.19
N ARG A 61 -4.30 -18.19 8.20
CA ARG A 61 -5.76 -18.05 8.32
C ARG A 61 -6.30 -17.20 7.16
N PRO A 62 -6.60 -17.82 6.01
CA PRO A 62 -7.09 -17.10 4.84
C PRO A 62 -8.38 -16.32 5.11
N MET A 63 -8.44 -15.11 4.57
CA MET A 63 -9.66 -14.33 4.48
C MET A 63 -10.62 -14.98 3.46
N PRO A 64 -11.93 -15.01 3.73
CA PRO A 64 -12.93 -15.41 2.74
C PRO A 64 -12.81 -14.60 1.43
N VAL A 65 -12.91 -15.30 0.30
CA VAL A 65 -12.73 -14.72 -1.04
C VAL A 65 -13.72 -13.58 -1.31
N ASP A 66 -14.96 -13.71 -0.83
CA ASP A 66 -16.00 -12.68 -0.94
C ASP A 66 -15.65 -11.42 -0.13
N GLN A 67 -15.01 -11.58 1.03
CA GLN A 67 -14.56 -10.46 1.85
C GLN A 67 -13.37 -9.75 1.20
N ALA A 68 -12.35 -10.48 0.75
CA ALA A 68 -11.21 -9.90 0.04
C ALA A 68 -11.65 -9.19 -1.25
N GLY A 69 -12.60 -9.79 -1.99
CA GLY A 69 -13.17 -9.20 -3.20
C GLY A 69 -13.98 -7.94 -2.93
N ARG A 70 -14.68 -7.85 -1.78
CA ARG A 70 -15.38 -6.62 -1.36
C ARG A 70 -14.39 -5.49 -1.11
N ILE A 71 -13.31 -5.74 -0.35
CA ILE A 71 -12.28 -4.72 -0.04
C ILE A 71 -11.68 -4.16 -1.34
N VAL A 72 -11.32 -5.03 -2.30
CA VAL A 72 -10.76 -4.59 -3.59
C VAL A 72 -11.76 -3.71 -4.36
N LYS A 73 -13.04 -4.11 -4.40
CA LYS A 73 -14.10 -3.32 -5.07
C LYS A 73 -14.33 -1.98 -4.39
N GLU A 74 -14.29 -1.93 -3.06
CA GLU A 74 -14.42 -0.69 -2.28
C GLU A 74 -13.27 0.27 -2.59
N ILE A 75 -12.02 -0.22 -2.63
CA ILE A 75 -10.86 0.61 -2.99
C ILE A 75 -10.99 1.14 -4.43
N LEU A 76 -11.36 0.28 -5.39
CA LEU A 76 -11.52 0.67 -6.79
C LEU A 76 -12.65 1.68 -7.02
N GLY A 77 -13.74 1.59 -6.24
CA GLY A 77 -14.90 2.46 -6.37
C GLY A 77 -14.82 3.76 -5.56
N SER A 78 -13.78 3.96 -4.76
CA SER A 78 -13.68 5.07 -3.82
C SER A 78 -12.95 6.27 -4.41
N THR A 79 -13.47 7.48 -4.17
CA THR A 79 -12.77 8.74 -4.48
C THR A 79 -11.63 9.05 -3.51
N LYS A 80 -11.52 8.29 -2.42
CA LYS A 80 -10.43 8.39 -1.43
C LYS A 80 -9.14 7.74 -1.90
N TRP A 81 -9.24 6.87 -2.91
CA TRP A 81 -8.16 6.09 -3.46
C TRP A 81 -7.96 6.40 -4.95
N ARG A 82 -6.73 6.74 -5.33
CA ARG A 82 -6.30 6.74 -6.71
C ARG A 82 -5.63 5.41 -7.00
N VAL A 83 -6.15 4.67 -7.98
CA VAL A 83 -5.60 3.37 -8.38
C VAL A 83 -4.95 3.51 -9.75
N LEU A 84 -3.64 3.29 -9.82
CA LEU A 84 -2.89 3.35 -11.06
C LEU A 84 -2.98 2.00 -11.79
N ASP A 85 -3.40 2.05 -13.06
CA ASP A 85 -3.32 0.90 -13.98
C ASP A 85 -1.89 0.80 -14.50
N ARG A 86 -1.18 -0.27 -14.15
CA ARG A 86 0.25 -0.44 -14.45
C ARG A 86 0.46 -1.00 -15.86
N ARG A 87 -0.02 -0.29 -16.88
CA ARG A 87 0.40 -0.51 -18.28
C ARG A 87 1.86 -0.07 -18.44
N PRO A 88 2.62 -0.55 -19.44
CA PRO A 88 4.02 -0.18 -19.63
C PRO A 88 4.27 1.34 -19.64
N GLY A 89 3.34 2.13 -20.20
CA GLY A 89 3.41 3.60 -20.15
C GLY A 89 3.30 4.21 -18.75
N THR A 90 2.59 3.55 -17.84
CA THR A 90 2.44 3.98 -16.43
C THR A 90 3.66 3.63 -15.58
N VAL A 91 4.44 2.62 -15.98
CA VAL A 91 5.71 2.30 -15.31
C VAL A 91 6.71 3.43 -15.48
N VAL A 92 6.78 4.03 -16.68
CA VAL A 92 7.62 5.20 -16.96
C VAL A 92 7.16 6.39 -16.10
N GLN A 93 5.86 6.68 -16.02
CA GLN A 93 5.33 7.73 -15.16
C GLN A 93 5.56 7.47 -13.66
N ALA A 94 5.52 6.21 -13.22
CA ALA A 94 5.81 5.86 -11.83
C ALA A 94 7.31 6.03 -11.51
N ILE A 95 8.21 5.70 -12.45
CA ILE A 95 9.64 6.00 -12.34
C ILE A 95 9.85 7.52 -12.25
N GLU A 96 9.18 8.29 -13.10
CA GLU A 96 9.22 9.75 -13.06
C GLU A 96 8.70 10.31 -11.72
N LEU A 97 7.63 9.76 -11.15
CA LEU A 97 7.10 10.16 -9.84
C LEU A 97 8.06 9.80 -8.68
N VAL A 98 8.70 8.63 -8.73
CA VAL A 98 9.73 8.22 -7.76
C VAL A 98 10.93 9.16 -7.82
N ILE A 99 11.32 9.59 -9.03
CA ILE A 99 12.38 10.58 -9.27
C ILE A 99 11.93 11.98 -8.80
N LEU A 100 10.68 12.38 -9.07
CA LEU A 100 10.14 13.71 -8.74
C LEU A 100 9.99 13.94 -7.23
N HIS A 101 9.67 12.89 -6.46
CA HIS A 101 9.34 12.97 -5.04
C HIS A 101 10.49 12.58 -4.09
N ARG A 102 11.72 12.34 -4.59
CA ARG A 102 12.93 12.04 -3.79
C ARG A 102 12.73 11.02 -2.66
N ALA A 103 12.20 9.84 -2.97
CA ALA A 103 12.48 8.67 -2.14
C ALA A 103 13.81 8.05 -2.63
N SER A 104 14.87 8.27 -1.86
CA SER A 104 16.24 7.83 -2.16
C SER A 104 16.30 6.32 -2.41
N PHE A 105 16.81 5.95 -3.59
CA PHE A 105 17.05 4.55 -3.98
C PHE A 105 18.20 3.92 -3.15
N TRP A 106 19.11 4.70 -2.54
CA TRP A 106 20.28 4.20 -1.81
C TRP A 106 20.89 5.21 -0.81
N ASP A 107 20.21 5.58 0.29
CA ASP A 107 20.94 6.10 1.49
C ASP A 107 21.57 4.94 2.29
N ALA A 108 22.26 4.07 1.57
CA ALA A 108 23.23 3.15 2.09
C ALA A 108 24.51 3.39 1.30
N GLU A 109 25.35 4.31 1.76
CA GLU A 109 26.77 4.09 2.04
C GLU A 109 27.37 5.41 2.59
N GLY A 110 27.60 5.43 3.91
CA GLY A 110 28.28 6.52 4.64
C GLY A 110 27.64 6.86 5.99
N ALA A 111 28.04 6.15 7.05
CA ALA A 111 27.62 6.27 8.46
C ALA A 111 27.73 7.70 9.07
N PRO A 112 27.18 8.00 10.28
CA PRO A 112 26.55 7.13 11.29
C PRO A 112 25.16 7.60 11.80
N GLU A 113 24.48 6.70 12.53
CA GLU A 113 23.25 6.93 13.31
C GLU A 113 21.95 7.23 12.55
N ILE A 114 21.36 6.21 11.93
CA ILE A 114 19.89 6.11 11.91
C ILE A 114 19.49 4.69 12.29
N ARG A 115 18.85 4.57 13.45
CA ARG A 115 18.21 3.34 13.92
C ARG A 115 17.15 2.90 12.90
N THR A 116 17.48 1.90 12.09
CA THR A 116 16.49 1.13 11.37
C THR A 116 15.78 0.25 12.38
N VAL A 117 14.50 0.50 12.62
CA VAL A 117 13.63 -0.45 13.34
C VAL A 117 13.00 -1.36 12.30
N TRP A 118 13.61 -2.53 12.10
CA TRP A 118 12.93 -3.76 11.72
C TRP A 118 13.24 -4.80 12.78
#